data_AF-A0A7X0HRS1-F1
#
_entry.id   AF-A0A7X0HRS1-F1
#
_cell.length_a   1.000
_cell.length_b   1.000
_cell.length_c   1.000
_cell.angle_alpha   90.00
_cell.angle_beta   90.00
_cell.angle_gamma   90.00
#
_symmetry.space_group_name_H-M   'P 1'
#
loop_
_entity.id
_entity.type
_entity.pdbx_description
1 polymer ?
#
loop_
_entity_poly.entity_id
_entity_poly.type
_entity_poly.pdbx_seq_one_letter_code
_entity_poly.pdbx_strand_id
1 'polypeptide(L)'
;MSQEISFTQVQLDEAIANAKNEWVEKEFNPLVAERDDLLQYKPKELSDGEKAIQAEKEKLAELKKEFFQKDVYFSLKENGLEAFANVVKVENDDELKEVVQSLSKIVNDIKVTNGYVPNDHKQQNEYDAFASKKDTKGMIGTKLANLFK
;
A
#
# COMPACT_ATOMS: atom_id res chain seq x y z
N MET A 1 -85.69 1.58 -30.65
CA MET A 1 -86.20 1.56 -29.26
C MET A 1 -85.02 1.26 -28.36
N SER A 2 -84.25 2.27 -27.98
CA SER A 2 -83.14 2.09 -27.04
C SER A 2 -83.73 1.97 -25.65
N GLN A 3 -83.54 0.83 -24.99
CA GLN A 3 -83.93 0.65 -23.60
C GLN A 3 -83.01 1.53 -22.74
N GLU A 4 -83.53 2.65 -22.24
CA GLU A 4 -82.88 3.42 -21.19
C GLU A 4 -82.97 2.60 -19.90
N ILE A 5 -81.86 1.96 -19.54
CA ILE A 5 -81.72 1.28 -18.25
C ILE A 5 -81.52 2.38 -17.21
N SER A 6 -82.61 2.77 -16.55
CA SER A 6 -82.56 3.66 -15.39
C SER A 6 -82.17 2.83 -14.16
N PHE A 7 -80.91 2.95 -13.72
CA PHE A 7 -80.47 2.38 -12.45
C PHE A 7 -80.90 3.30 -11.31
N THR A 8 -81.50 2.74 -10.25
CA THR A 8 -81.78 3.51 -9.03
C THR A 8 -80.48 3.88 -8.33
N GLN A 9 -80.45 5.01 -7.61
CA GLN A 9 -79.25 5.47 -6.90
C GLN A 9 -78.67 4.38 -5.97
N VAL A 10 -79.54 3.59 -5.33
CA VAL A 10 -79.16 2.48 -4.45
C VAL A 10 -78.42 1.36 -5.21
N GLN A 11 -78.86 1.02 -6.42
CA GLN A 11 -78.18 0.01 -7.25
C GLN A 11 -76.84 0.52 -7.80
N LEU A 12 -76.73 1.81 -8.08
CA LEU A 12 -75.48 2.44 -8.46
C LEU A 12 -74.48 2.42 -7.30
N ASP A 13 -74.94 2.79 -6.10
CA ASP A 13 -74.10 2.82 -4.89
C ASP A 13 -73.64 1.41 -4.50
N GLU A 14 -74.51 0.40 -4.63
CA GLU A 14 -74.17 -1.01 -4.39
C GLU A 14 -73.17 -1.54 -5.42
N ALA A 15 -73.33 -1.19 -6.70
CA ALA A 15 -72.38 -1.56 -7.75
C ALA A 15 -71.00 -0.91 -7.53
N ILE A 16 -70.96 0.36 -7.09
CA ILE A 16 -69.72 1.06 -6.75
C ILE A 16 -69.06 0.43 -5.53
N ALA A 17 -69.83 0.07 -4.50
CA ALA A 17 -69.32 -0.59 -3.30
C ALA A 17 -68.72 -1.96 -3.64
N ASN A 18 -69.39 -2.76 -4.46
CA ASN A 18 -68.90 -4.07 -4.89
C ASN A 18 -67.65 -3.95 -5.76
N ALA A 19 -67.64 -3.04 -6.74
CA ALA A 19 -66.47 -2.79 -7.57
C ALA A 19 -65.27 -2.31 -6.75
N LYS A 20 -65.51 -1.48 -5.72
CA LYS A 20 -64.47 -1.03 -4.80
C LYS A 20 -63.89 -2.18 -3.98
N ASN A 21 -64.75 -3.04 -3.43
CA ASN A 21 -64.30 -4.21 -2.68
C ASN A 21 -63.52 -5.18 -3.57
N GLU A 22 -64.01 -5.42 -4.79
CA GLU A 22 -63.35 -6.27 -5.77
C GLU A 22 -61.97 -5.72 -6.17
N TRP A 23 -61.85 -4.41 -6.38
CA TRP A 23 -60.56 -3.77 -6.65
C TRP A 23 -59.60 -3.85 -5.45
N VAL A 24 -60.11 -3.66 -4.22
CA VAL A 24 -59.29 -3.78 -3.01
C VAL A 24 -58.74 -5.20 -2.87
N GLU A 25 -59.57 -6.22 -3.08
CA GLU A 25 -59.17 -7.61 -2.93
C GLU A 25 -58.26 -8.10 -4.05
N LYS A 26 -58.57 -7.77 -5.31
CA LYS A 26 -57.88 -8.32 -6.48
C LYS A 26 -56.65 -7.53 -6.90
N GLU A 27 -56.64 -6.22 -6.67
CA GLU A 27 -55.58 -5.34 -7.18
C GLU A 27 -54.77 -4.73 -6.03
N PHE A 28 -55.43 -4.08 -5.07
CA PHE A 28 -54.72 -3.33 -4.02
C PHE A 28 -53.96 -4.25 -3.05
N ASN A 29 -54.62 -5.27 -2.50
CA ASN A 29 -54.01 -6.16 -1.51
C ASN A 29 -52.81 -6.94 -2.09
N PRO A 30 -52.87 -7.51 -3.31
CA PRO A 30 -51.72 -8.16 -3.93
C PRO A 30 -50.56 -7.22 -4.19
N LEU A 31 -50.82 -5.98 -4.66
CA LEU A 31 -49.77 -4.99 -4.87
C LEU A 31 -49.09 -4.56 -3.56
N VAL A 32 -49.85 -4.46 -2.48
CA VAL A 32 -49.32 -4.18 -1.15
C VAL A 32 -48.45 -5.34 -0.66
N ALA A 33 -48.88 -6.59 -0.87
CA ALA A 33 -48.11 -7.77 -0.51
C ALA A 33 -46.81 -7.88 -1.33
N GLU A 34 -46.87 -7.63 -2.65
CA GLU A 34 -45.69 -7.62 -3.51
C GLU A 34 -44.72 -6.50 -3.13
N ARG A 35 -45.22 -5.30 -2.83
CA ARG A 35 -44.39 -4.21 -2.29
C ARG A 35 -43.69 -4.64 -0.99
N ASP A 36 -44.41 -5.26 -0.07
CA ASP A 36 -43.88 -5.67 1.22
C ASP A 36 -42.84 -6.78 1.09
N ASP A 37 -43.04 -7.70 0.16
CA ASP A 37 -42.04 -8.70 -0.21
C ASP A 37 -40.80 -8.03 -0.84
N LEU A 38 -40.98 -7.04 -1.73
CA LEU A 38 -39.86 -6.33 -2.36
C LEU A 38 -39.06 -5.45 -1.40
N LEU A 39 -39.67 -4.95 -0.33
CA LEU A 39 -38.98 -4.15 0.69
C LEU A 39 -37.88 -4.94 1.41
N GLN A 40 -37.95 -6.28 1.44
CA GLN A 40 -36.90 -7.12 2.04
C GLN A 40 -35.59 -7.12 1.22
N TYR A 41 -35.68 -6.82 -0.08
CA TYR A 41 -34.54 -6.74 -0.99
C TYR A 41 -33.96 -5.33 -1.10
N LYS A 42 -34.54 -4.35 -0.39
CA LYS A 42 -33.96 -3.03 -0.32
C LYS A 42 -32.54 -3.15 0.27
N PRO A 43 -31.50 -2.64 -0.42
CA PRO A 43 -30.16 -2.62 0.13
C PRO A 43 -30.22 -1.97 1.52
N LYS A 44 -29.74 -2.67 2.54
CA LYS A 44 -29.59 -2.08 3.87
C LYS A 44 -28.73 -0.84 3.70
N GLU A 45 -29.32 0.32 3.97
CA GLU A 45 -28.54 1.53 4.13
C GLU A 45 -27.59 1.27 5.29
N LEU A 46 -26.27 1.31 5.03
CA LEU A 46 -25.25 1.25 6.06
C LEU A 46 -25.66 2.22 7.15
N SER A 47 -25.94 1.69 8.35
CA SER A 47 -26.34 2.50 9.50
C SER A 47 -25.29 3.61 9.69
N ASP A 48 -25.66 4.76 10.21
CA ASP A 48 -24.69 5.84 10.49
C ASP A 48 -23.48 5.35 11.30
N GLY A 49 -23.66 4.30 12.11
CA GLY A 49 -22.56 3.60 12.80
C GLY A 49 -21.62 2.80 11.89
N GLU A 50 -22.13 2.15 10.84
CA GLU A 50 -21.30 1.41 9.87
C GLU A 50 -20.55 2.36 8.93
N LYS A 51 -21.16 3.50 8.57
CA LYS A 51 -20.46 4.58 7.85
C LYS A 51 -19.36 5.20 8.70
N ALA A 52 -19.60 5.41 10.00
CA ALA A 52 -18.59 5.91 10.92
C ALA A 52 -17.41 4.92 11.06
N ILE A 53 -17.69 3.62 11.20
CA ILE A 53 -16.66 2.58 11.26
C ILE A 53 -15.87 2.51 9.95
N GLN A 54 -16.54 2.63 8.80
CA GLN A 54 -15.88 2.61 7.50
C GLN A 54 -14.96 3.83 7.33
N ALA A 55 -15.44 5.03 7.67
CA ALA A 55 -14.64 6.25 7.65
C ALA A 55 -13.45 6.17 8.62
N GLU A 56 -13.64 5.57 9.81
CA GLU A 56 -12.57 5.38 10.78
C GLU A 56 -11.53 4.36 10.31
N LYS A 57 -11.95 3.27 9.65
CA LYS A 57 -11.05 2.30 9.01
C LYS A 57 -10.24 2.93 7.89
N GLU A 58 -10.87 3.73 7.04
CA GLU A 58 -10.20 4.45 5.96
C GLU A 58 -9.16 5.43 6.52
N LYS A 59 -9.55 6.22 7.52
CA LYS A 59 -8.63 7.12 8.23
C LYS A 59 -7.47 6.38 8.89
N LEU A 60 -7.72 5.24 9.53
CA LEU A 60 -6.67 4.40 10.12
C LEU A 60 -5.73 3.84 9.05
N ALA A 61 -6.25 3.46 7.88
CA ALA A 61 -5.44 2.98 6.77
C ALA A 61 -4.55 4.10 6.19
N GLU A 62 -5.07 5.31 6.07
CA GLU A 62 -4.31 6.50 5.65
C GLU A 62 -3.20 6.83 6.66
N LEU A 63 -3.53 6.89 7.96
CA LEU A 63 -2.54 7.15 9.00
C LEU A 63 -1.42 6.09 9.00
N LYS A 64 -1.76 4.80 8.84
CA LYS A 64 -0.74 3.74 8.75
C LYS A 64 0.19 3.93 7.56
N LYS A 65 -0.34 4.32 6.40
CA LYS A 65 0.47 4.60 5.21
C LYS A 65 1.39 5.81 5.44
N GLU A 66 0.88 6.88 6.03
CA GLU A 66 1.68 8.07 6.33
C GLU A 66 2.79 7.77 7.35
N PHE A 67 2.47 7.04 8.42
CA PHE A 67 3.45 6.60 9.40
C PHE A 67 4.53 5.75 8.77
N PHE A 68 4.14 4.76 7.97
CA PHE A 68 5.09 3.89 7.29
C PHE A 68 6.00 4.67 6.32
N GLN A 69 5.46 5.62 5.56
CA GLN A 69 6.28 6.48 4.70
C GLN A 69 7.28 7.32 5.49
N LYS A 70 6.89 7.83 6.67
CA LYS A 70 7.83 8.53 7.56
C LYS A 70 8.91 7.60 8.10
N ASP A 71 8.55 6.39 8.50
CA ASP A 71 9.51 5.40 8.98
C ASP A 71 10.52 5.00 7.89
N VAL A 72 10.05 4.81 6.66
CA VAL A 72 10.91 4.62 5.47
C VAL A 72 11.86 5.80 5.30
N TYR A 73 11.37 7.04 5.36
CA TYR A 73 12.20 8.24 5.25
C TYR A 73 13.26 8.32 6.36
N PHE A 74 12.87 8.06 7.62
CA PHE A 74 13.81 8.06 8.75
C PHE A 74 14.88 6.97 8.61
N SER A 75 14.49 5.75 8.24
CA SER A 75 15.43 4.65 8.03
C SER A 75 16.44 4.95 6.91
N LEU A 76 15.98 5.52 5.79
CA LEU A 76 16.88 5.97 4.72
C LEU A 76 17.81 7.08 5.19
N LYS A 77 17.29 8.04 5.97
CA LYS A 77 18.09 9.15 6.51
C LYS A 77 19.18 8.68 7.48
N GLU A 78 18.87 7.75 8.38
CA GLU A 78 19.85 7.16 9.31
C GLU A 78 21.01 6.47 8.58
N ASN A 79 20.74 5.89 7.40
CA ASN A 79 21.74 5.24 6.57
C ASN A 79 22.42 6.19 5.55
N GLY A 80 22.13 7.49 5.60
CA GLY A 80 22.69 8.48 4.66
C GLY A 80 22.14 8.37 3.23
N LEU A 81 20.99 7.73 3.05
CA LEU A 81 20.31 7.46 1.78
C LEU A 81 19.14 8.43 1.53
N GLU A 82 19.13 9.60 2.18
CA GLU A 82 18.04 10.59 2.09
C GLU A 82 17.75 11.02 0.64
N ALA A 83 18.78 11.08 -0.22
CA ALA A 83 18.63 11.39 -1.64
C ALA A 83 17.74 10.40 -2.40
N PHE A 84 17.56 9.19 -1.88
CA PHE A 84 16.74 8.14 -2.49
C PHE A 84 15.31 8.11 -1.96
N ALA A 85 14.94 8.93 -0.98
CA ALA A 85 13.62 8.91 -0.34
C ALA A 85 12.45 9.12 -1.32
N ASN A 86 12.66 9.89 -2.39
CA ASN A 86 11.63 10.14 -3.41
C ASN A 86 11.46 8.97 -4.40
N VAL A 87 12.40 8.02 -4.43
CA VAL A 87 12.45 6.91 -5.39
C VAL A 87 12.11 5.58 -4.73
N VAL A 88 12.46 5.42 -3.45
CA VAL A 88 12.20 4.19 -2.69
C VAL A 88 10.72 4.13 -2.31
N LYS A 89 10.00 3.18 -2.91
CA LYS A 89 8.66 2.78 -2.52
C LYS A 89 8.72 1.31 -2.11
N VAL A 90 8.51 1.07 -0.83
CA VAL A 90 8.46 -0.27 -0.23
C VAL A 90 7.11 -0.45 0.43
N GLU A 91 6.64 -1.68 0.53
CA GLU A 91 5.34 -1.99 1.14
C GLU A 91 5.47 -2.63 2.53
N ASN A 92 6.67 -3.12 2.87
CA ASN A 92 6.95 -3.78 4.13
C ASN A 92 8.37 -3.48 4.66
N ASP A 93 8.60 -3.80 5.93
CA ASP A 93 9.86 -3.55 6.64
C ASP A 93 11.03 -4.42 6.13
N ASP A 94 10.73 -5.61 5.60
CA ASP A 94 11.77 -6.54 5.13
C ASP A 94 12.36 -6.04 3.80
N GLU A 95 11.52 -5.61 2.87
CA GLU A 95 11.93 -4.90 1.65
C GLU A 95 12.72 -3.63 1.98
N LEU A 96 12.29 -2.86 2.99
CA LEU A 96 13.02 -1.66 3.42
C LEU A 96 14.46 -2.02 3.82
N LYS A 97 14.66 -3.07 4.61
CA LYS A 97 16.00 -3.52 5.02
C LYS A 97 16.84 -3.97 3.84
N GLU A 98 16.29 -4.75 2.92
CA GLU A 98 17.01 -5.22 1.72
C GLU A 98 17.40 -4.06 0.80
N VAL A 99 16.50 -3.10 0.59
CA VAL A 99 16.74 -1.90 -0.20
C VAL A 99 17.81 -1.04 0.45
N VAL A 100 17.73 -0.79 1.75
CA VAL A 100 18.74 -0.04 2.51
C VAL A 100 20.11 -0.71 2.38
N GLN A 101 20.21 -2.02 2.61
CA GLN A 101 21.48 -2.74 2.48
C GLN A 101 22.07 -2.66 1.07
N SER A 102 21.22 -2.81 0.05
CA SER A 102 21.64 -2.77 -1.35
C SER A 102 22.13 -1.36 -1.74
N LEU A 103 21.37 -0.33 -1.38
CA LEU A 103 21.74 1.06 -1.62
C LEU A 103 23.02 1.45 -0.87
N SER A 104 23.18 1.04 0.39
CA SER A 104 24.40 1.29 1.16
C SER A 104 25.62 0.64 0.52
N LYS A 105 25.51 -0.59 0.01
CA LYS A 105 26.60 -1.24 -0.75
C LYS A 105 26.97 -0.45 -2.00
N ILE A 106 25.97 -0.09 -2.81
CA ILE A 106 26.19 0.70 -4.03
C ILE A 106 26.88 2.03 -3.72
N VAL A 107 26.42 2.75 -2.70
CA VAL A 107 27.02 4.02 -2.29
C VAL A 107 28.47 3.83 -1.83
N ASN A 108 28.76 2.76 -1.10
CA ASN A 108 30.13 2.46 -0.68
C ASN A 108 31.02 2.07 -1.86
N ASP A 109 30.55 1.26 -2.79
CA ASP A 109 31.30 0.88 -4.00
C ASP A 109 31.62 2.10 -4.87
N ILE A 110 30.65 3.00 -5.03
CA ILE A 110 30.84 4.28 -5.72
C ILE A 110 31.88 5.14 -4.98
N LYS A 111 31.80 5.24 -3.65
CA LYS A 111 32.79 5.99 -2.85
C LYS A 111 34.19 5.42 -2.96
N VAL A 112 34.35 4.10 -3.03
CA VAL A 112 35.65 3.45 -3.20
C VAL A 112 36.18 3.66 -4.61
N THR A 113 35.33 3.48 -5.63
CA THR A 113 35.72 3.59 -7.04
C THR A 113 36.05 5.03 -7.45
N ASN A 114 35.23 6.00 -7.00
CA ASN A 114 35.41 7.41 -7.30
C ASN A 114 36.20 8.14 -6.20
N GLY A 115 36.58 7.44 -5.14
CA GLY A 115 37.42 7.96 -4.08
C GLY A 115 38.80 8.28 -4.61
N TYR A 116 39.40 9.34 -4.07
CA TYR A 116 40.77 9.69 -4.39
C TYR A 116 41.71 8.54 -3.99
N VAL A 117 42.31 7.89 -4.98
CA VAL A 117 43.40 6.94 -4.77
C VAL A 117 44.70 7.75 -4.77
N PRO A 118 45.43 7.84 -3.64
CA PRO A 118 46.70 8.55 -3.62
C PRO A 118 47.68 7.89 -4.59
N ASN A 119 48.17 8.65 -5.58
CA ASN A 119 49.19 8.19 -6.52
C ASN A 119 50.53 7.86 -5.84
N ASP A 120 50.72 8.30 -4.59
CA ASP A 120 51.97 8.18 -3.85
C ASP A 120 51.84 7.20 -2.67
N HIS A 121 51.22 6.05 -2.92
CA HIS A 121 51.46 4.91 -2.04
C HIS A 121 52.91 4.48 -2.22
N LYS A 122 53.73 4.56 -1.16
CA LYS A 122 55.02 3.88 -1.17
C LYS A 122 54.74 2.40 -1.39
N GLN A 123 55.02 1.90 -2.60
CA GLN A 123 55.00 0.47 -2.82
C GLN A 123 56.00 -0.13 -1.85
N GLN A 124 55.51 -0.99 -0.96
CA GLN A 124 56.34 -1.65 0.02
C GLN A 124 57.36 -2.48 -0.77
N ASN A 125 58.62 -2.03 -0.78
CA ASN A 125 59.68 -2.80 -1.42
C ASN A 125 59.90 -4.10 -0.64
N GLU A 126 60.48 -5.11 -1.27
CA GLU A 126 60.65 -6.43 -0.65
C GLU A 126 61.43 -6.33 0.67
N TYR A 127 62.40 -5.43 0.76
CA TYR A 127 63.16 -5.18 1.99
C TYR A 127 62.27 -4.64 3.13
N ASP A 128 61.40 -3.68 2.86
CA ASP A 128 60.46 -3.09 3.82
C ASP A 128 59.39 -4.11 4.24
N ALA A 129 59.03 -5.04 3.34
CA ALA A 129 58.18 -6.19 3.67
C ALA A 129 58.85 -7.12 4.68
N PHE A 130 60.12 -7.48 4.48
CA PHE A 130 60.86 -8.31 5.43
C PHE A 130 61.19 -7.57 6.73
N ALA A 131 61.48 -6.27 6.67
CA ALA A 131 61.72 -5.43 7.83
C ALA A 131 60.49 -5.34 8.76
N SER A 132 59.29 -5.16 8.19
CA SER A 132 58.03 -5.14 8.96
C SER A 132 57.73 -6.46 9.67
N LYS A 133 58.15 -7.59 9.08
CA LYS A 133 57.97 -8.94 9.64
C LYS A 133 59.12 -9.38 10.56
N LYS A 134 60.12 -8.52 10.78
CA LYS A 134 61.38 -8.83 11.51
C LYS A 134 62.14 -10.04 10.92
N ASP A 135 61.98 -10.30 9.62
CA ASP A 135 62.67 -11.38 8.93
C ASP A 135 64.06 -10.92 8.46
N THR A 136 65.04 -11.12 9.33
CA THR A 136 66.44 -10.73 9.07
C THR A 136 67.06 -11.49 7.89
N LYS A 137 66.65 -12.74 7.63
CA LYS A 137 67.15 -13.52 6.49
C LYS A 137 66.62 -12.97 5.18
N GLY A 138 65.32 -12.66 5.13
CA GLY A 138 64.68 -12.02 3.98
C GLY A 138 65.26 -10.64 3.66
N MET A 139 65.57 -9.84 4.69
CA MET A 139 66.23 -8.53 4.54
C MET A 139 67.64 -8.63 3.94
N ILE A 140 68.45 -9.59 4.40
CA ILE A 140 69.80 -9.79 3.88
C ILE A 140 69.73 -10.33 2.44
N GLY A 141 68.83 -11.29 2.17
CA GLY A 141 68.64 -11.87 0.86
C GLY A 141 68.25 -10.83 -0.20
N THR A 142 67.31 -9.93 0.13
CA THR A 142 66.92 -8.84 -0.78
C THR A 142 68.01 -7.81 -1.00
N LYS A 143 68.77 -7.44 0.05
CA LYS A 143 69.93 -6.54 -0.11
C LYS A 143 71.00 -7.14 -1.01
N LEU A 144 71.36 -8.41 -0.79
CA LEU A 144 72.38 -9.09 -1.59
C LEU A 144 71.90 -9.27 -3.04
N ALA A 145 70.66 -9.69 -3.25
CA ALA A 145 70.10 -9.84 -4.59
C ALA A 145 70.12 -8.52 -5.38
N ASN A 146 69.89 -7.38 -4.72
CA ASN A 146 69.96 -6.07 -5.36
C ASN A 146 71.39 -5.53 -5.54
N LEU A 147 72.38 -6.05 -4.80
CA LEU A 147 73.81 -5.71 -4.96
C LEU A 147 74.45 -6.39 -6.17
N PHE A 148 73.86 -7.49 -6.64
CA PHE A 148 74.37 -8.29 -7.78
C PHE A 148 73.45 -8.24 -9.02
N LYS A 149 72.51 -7.31 -9.05
CA LYS A 149 71.72 -6.96 -10.24
C LYS A 149 72.42 -5.87 -11.05
#